data_AF-A0A1H6S7J9-F1
#
_entry.id   AF-A0A1H6S7J9-F1
#
_cell.length_a   1.000
_cell.length_b   1.000
_cell.length_c   1.000
_cell.angle_alpha   90.00
_cell.angle_beta   90.00
_cell.angle_gamma   90.00
#
_symmetry.space_group_name_H-M   'P 1'
#
loop_
_entity.id
_entity.type
_entity.pdbx_description
1 polymer ?
#
loop_
_entity_poly.entity_id
_entity_poly.type
_entity_poly.pdbx_seq_one_letter_code
_entity_poly.pdbx_strand_id
1 'polypeptide(L)'
;MKNKKANQRVKYKAFIPLVNLLLFNRAENPQFDTEIGNLSIKFIEANHYFKNIDSEDETYFEKCINDFLKDLDRKKRAVLSEIVMDSDFVSSMLMLNNILNIDNSKISPTEDFYIELNTFLIEGKIGFYFCYFIKYQIEDVFGYDFSDNKVISKEQYDNLIAVLCNPKKPTFNSRHL
;
A
#
# COMPACT_ATOMS: atom_id res chain seq x y z
N MET A 1 -14.92 -10.91 18.75
CA MET A 1 -14.32 -10.93 17.38
C MET A 1 -14.96 -9.95 16.37
N LYS A 2 -16.29 -9.72 16.36
CA LYS A 2 -16.94 -8.78 15.42
C LYS A 2 -16.41 -7.34 15.51
N ASN A 3 -16.14 -6.82 16.72
CA ASN A 3 -15.68 -5.44 16.91
C ASN A 3 -14.22 -5.20 16.46
N LYS A 4 -13.32 -6.19 16.57
CA LYS A 4 -11.92 -6.03 16.14
C LYS A 4 -11.80 -5.89 14.61
N LYS A 5 -12.59 -6.68 13.87
CA LYS A 5 -12.64 -6.61 12.39
C LYS A 5 -13.25 -5.30 11.87
N ALA A 6 -14.32 -4.83 12.52
CA ALA A 6 -14.92 -3.54 12.18
C ALA A 6 -13.94 -2.38 12.41
N ASN A 7 -13.24 -2.38 13.55
CA ASN A 7 -12.21 -1.38 13.85
C ASN A 7 -11.03 -1.44 12.88
N GLN A 8 -10.58 -2.63 12.47
CA GLN A 8 -9.54 -2.77 11.44
C GLN A 8 -9.98 -2.16 10.12
N ARG A 9 -11.19 -2.47 9.61
CA ARG A 9 -11.72 -1.85 8.39
C ARG A 9 -11.71 -0.33 8.42
N VAL A 10 -11.97 0.27 9.59
CA VAL A 10 -11.89 1.73 9.78
C VAL A 10 -10.45 2.23 9.72
N LYS A 11 -9.49 1.51 10.32
CA LYS A 11 -8.07 1.90 10.27
C LYS A 11 -7.53 1.90 8.84
N TYR A 12 -7.86 0.89 8.03
CA TYR A 12 -7.37 0.79 6.64
C TYR A 12 -7.87 1.91 5.71
N LYS A 13 -8.88 2.69 6.12
CA LYS A 13 -9.23 3.95 5.43
C LYS A 13 -8.08 4.97 5.42
N ALA A 14 -7.06 4.80 6.27
CA ALA A 14 -5.84 5.61 6.24
C ALA A 14 -5.09 5.54 4.89
N PHE A 15 -5.34 4.51 4.08
CA PHE A 15 -4.75 4.37 2.74
C PHE A 15 -5.54 5.03 1.62
N ILE A 16 -6.77 5.51 1.87
CA ILE A 16 -7.58 6.18 0.84
C ILE A 16 -6.81 7.32 0.15
N PRO A 17 -6.08 8.21 0.87
CA PRO A 17 -5.30 9.25 0.21
C PRO A 17 -4.23 8.72 -0.74
N LEU A 18 -3.60 7.58 -0.41
CA LEU A 18 -2.63 6.93 -1.29
C LEU A 18 -3.31 6.36 -2.54
N VAL A 19 -4.47 5.71 -2.39
CA VAL A 19 -5.27 5.24 -3.54
C VAL A 19 -5.64 6.40 -4.45
N ASN A 20 -6.06 7.53 -3.88
CA ASN A 20 -6.39 8.73 -4.66
C ASN A 20 -5.16 9.28 -5.38
N LEU A 21 -4.00 9.33 -4.71
CA LEU A 21 -2.74 9.78 -5.32
C LEU A 21 -2.36 8.89 -6.51
N LEU A 22 -2.54 7.58 -6.39
CA LEU A 22 -2.28 6.63 -7.47
C LEU A 22 -3.25 6.83 -8.62
N LEU A 23 -4.56 6.83 -8.38
CA LEU A 23 -5.56 6.86 -9.45
C LEU A 23 -5.67 8.25 -10.11
N PHE A 24 -5.58 9.31 -9.32
CA PHE A 24 -5.95 10.67 -9.73
C PHE A 24 -4.84 11.70 -9.59
N ASN A 25 -3.65 11.32 -9.10
CA ASN A 25 -2.54 12.23 -8.82
C ASN A 25 -2.93 13.39 -7.88
N ARG A 26 -3.84 13.12 -6.92
CA ARG A 26 -4.28 14.03 -5.85
C ARG A 26 -4.72 13.21 -4.63
N ALA A 27 -4.52 13.71 -3.42
CA ALA A 27 -4.81 12.94 -2.19
C ALA A 27 -6.27 13.04 -1.76
N GLU A 28 -6.95 14.12 -2.17
CA GLU A 28 -8.34 14.39 -1.82
C GLU A 28 -9.28 13.36 -2.46
N ASN A 29 -10.44 13.17 -1.82
CA ASN A 29 -11.49 12.33 -2.38
C ASN A 29 -11.89 12.85 -3.77
N PRO A 30 -11.92 11.97 -4.79
CA PRO A 30 -12.36 12.35 -6.12
C PRO A 30 -13.82 12.83 -6.09
N GLN A 31 -14.11 13.87 -6.87
CA GLN A 31 -15.49 14.18 -7.23
C GLN A 31 -15.85 13.43 -8.51
N PHE A 32 -16.97 12.70 -8.46
CA PHE A 32 -17.52 11.97 -9.59
C PHE A 32 -18.63 12.82 -10.19
N ASP A 33 -18.31 13.62 -11.21
CA ASP A 33 -19.25 14.57 -11.81
C ASP A 33 -20.40 13.86 -12.56
N THR A 34 -20.21 12.59 -12.95
CA THR A 34 -21.17 11.79 -13.74
C THR A 34 -21.07 10.29 -13.42
N GLU A 35 -20.96 9.93 -12.13
CA GLU A 35 -20.67 8.56 -11.64
C GLU A 35 -19.32 7.98 -12.09
N ILE A 36 -18.56 8.69 -12.93
CA ILE A 36 -17.23 8.31 -13.40
C ILE A 36 -16.17 9.33 -12.96
N GLY A 37 -14.97 8.83 -12.67
CA GLY A 37 -13.78 9.60 -12.38
C GLY A 37 -12.72 9.33 -13.44
N ASN A 38 -12.11 10.38 -13.98
CA ASN A 38 -11.03 10.25 -14.95
C ASN A 38 -9.74 9.82 -14.24
N LEU A 39 -9.16 8.71 -14.66
CA LEU A 39 -7.85 8.27 -14.19
C LEU A 39 -6.78 9.25 -14.70
N SER A 40 -5.73 9.44 -13.90
CA SER A 40 -4.61 10.28 -14.30
C SER A 40 -3.82 9.60 -15.42
N ILE A 41 -3.29 10.38 -16.36
CA ILE A 41 -2.45 9.87 -17.45
C ILE A 41 -1.27 9.06 -16.88
N LYS A 42 -0.64 9.55 -15.80
CA LYS A 42 0.45 8.85 -15.11
C LYS A 42 0.05 7.47 -14.61
N PHE A 43 -1.15 7.32 -14.06
CA PHE A 43 -1.66 6.02 -13.64
C PHE A 43 -1.87 5.09 -14.83
N ILE A 44 -2.48 5.60 -15.91
CA ILE A 44 -2.77 4.82 -17.12
C ILE A 44 -1.48 4.28 -17.73
N GLU A 45 -0.47 5.15 -17.86
CA GLU A 45 0.87 4.79 -18.33
C GLU A 45 1.50 3.73 -17.41
N ALA A 46 1.57 4.00 -16.10
CA ALA A 46 2.18 3.09 -15.13
C ALA A 46 1.46 1.73 -15.07
N ASN A 47 0.14 1.69 -15.19
CA ASN A 47 -0.65 0.45 -15.21
C ASN A 47 -0.42 -0.36 -16.50
N HIS A 48 -0.22 0.31 -17.64
CA HIS A 48 0.15 -0.36 -18.89
C HIS A 48 1.52 -1.03 -18.81
N TYR A 49 2.49 -0.39 -18.15
CA TYR A 49 3.82 -0.99 -17.90
C TYR A 49 3.75 -2.14 -16.88
N PHE A 50 2.99 -1.98 -15.80
CA PHE A 50 2.77 -3.02 -14.80
C PHE A 50 2.23 -4.33 -15.40
N LYS A 51 1.34 -4.23 -16.39
CA LYS A 51 0.75 -5.39 -17.08
C LYS A 51 1.70 -6.08 -18.09
N ASN A 52 2.79 -5.43 -18.51
CA ASN A 52 3.62 -5.89 -19.63
C ASN A 52 5.08 -6.27 -19.28
N ILE A 53 5.49 -6.18 -18.01
CA ILE A 53 6.79 -6.65 -17.43
C ILE A 53 8.05 -5.92 -17.98
N ASP A 54 9.00 -5.70 -17.06
CA ASP A 54 10.37 -5.17 -17.22
C ASP A 54 10.52 -3.69 -17.64
N SER A 55 9.99 -2.75 -16.85
CA SER A 55 10.56 -1.39 -16.86
C SER A 55 10.99 -0.96 -15.47
N GLU A 56 12.14 -0.27 -15.44
CA GLU A 56 12.76 0.43 -14.32
C GLU A 56 11.87 1.57 -13.75
N ASP A 57 10.56 1.60 -14.07
CA ASP A 57 9.56 2.55 -13.58
C ASP A 57 8.99 2.15 -12.21
N GLU A 58 9.84 1.66 -11.31
CA GLU A 58 9.57 1.77 -9.87
C GLU A 58 9.27 3.23 -9.44
N THR A 59 9.61 4.21 -10.29
CA THR A 59 9.55 5.64 -10.03
C THR A 59 8.17 6.23 -9.71
N TYR A 60 7.08 5.87 -10.41
CA TYR A 60 5.77 6.51 -10.15
C TYR A 60 5.15 6.00 -8.84
N PHE A 61 5.17 4.69 -8.62
CA PHE A 61 4.59 4.07 -7.43
C PHE A 61 5.35 4.44 -6.18
N GLU A 62 6.67 4.30 -6.22
CA GLU A 62 7.51 4.70 -5.10
C GLU A 62 7.39 6.19 -4.82
N LYS A 63 7.27 7.03 -5.86
CA LYS A 63 7.00 8.45 -5.67
C LYS A 63 5.68 8.68 -4.95
N CYS A 64 4.57 8.06 -5.39
CA CYS A 64 3.27 8.23 -4.73
C CYS A 64 3.29 7.72 -3.28
N ILE A 65 3.95 6.59 -3.00
CA ILE A 65 4.15 6.08 -1.64
C ILE A 65 4.97 7.08 -0.82
N ASN A 66 6.10 7.55 -1.35
CA ASN A 66 6.97 8.49 -0.65
C ASN A 66 6.28 9.82 -0.37
N ASP A 67 5.54 10.37 -1.34
CA ASP A 67 4.77 11.61 -1.20
C ASP A 67 3.68 11.42 -0.14
N PHE A 68 2.92 10.32 -0.20
CA PHE A 68 1.93 9.97 0.82
C PHE A 68 2.53 9.89 2.22
N LEU A 69 3.65 9.16 2.37
CA LEU A 69 4.28 8.93 3.67
C LEU A 69 4.91 10.18 4.27
N LYS A 70 5.47 11.07 3.44
CA LYS A 70 6.04 12.37 3.86
C LYS A 70 4.98 13.31 4.42
N ASP A 71 3.76 13.27 3.87
CA ASP A 71 2.66 14.14 4.28
C ASP A 71 1.93 13.68 5.55
N LEU A 72 2.35 12.56 6.15
CA LEU A 72 1.72 12.04 7.36
C LEU A 72 2.20 12.77 8.61
N ASP A 73 1.26 13.36 9.33
CA ASP A 73 1.48 13.79 10.71
C ASP A 73 1.66 12.59 11.66
N ARG A 74 2.15 12.85 12.87
CA ARG A 74 2.41 11.82 13.88
C ARG A 74 1.20 10.95 14.22
N LYS A 75 -0.03 11.51 14.20
CA LYS A 75 -1.25 10.73 14.50
C LYS A 75 -1.54 9.75 13.38
N LYS A 76 -1.44 10.18 12.12
CA LYS A 76 -1.64 9.30 10.96
C LYS A 76 -0.55 8.23 10.88
N ARG A 77 0.71 8.58 11.19
CA ARG A 77 1.80 7.59 11.29
C ARG A 77 1.52 6.53 12.34
N ALA A 78 1.02 6.91 13.52
CA ALA A 78 0.62 5.96 14.56
C ALA A 78 -0.47 4.98 14.05
N VAL A 79 -1.48 5.48 13.34
CA VAL A 79 -2.52 4.63 12.75
C VAL A 79 -1.94 3.65 11.74
N LEU A 80 -1.03 4.09 10.86
CA LEU A 80 -0.37 3.18 9.92
C LEU A 80 0.49 2.14 10.65
N SER A 81 1.27 2.57 11.64
CA SER A 81 2.09 1.64 12.44
C SER A 81 1.23 0.58 13.13
N GLU A 82 0.07 0.95 13.67
CA GLU A 82 -0.88 -0.01 14.23
C GLU A 82 -1.39 -0.99 13.17
N ILE A 83 -1.70 -0.53 11.95
CA ILE A 83 -2.14 -1.41 10.86
C ILE A 83 -1.06 -2.42 10.51
N VAL A 84 0.21 -1.98 10.38
CA VAL A 84 1.32 -2.89 10.06
C VAL A 84 1.49 -3.93 11.16
N MET A 85 1.47 -3.49 12.41
CA MET A 85 1.59 -4.36 13.59
C MET A 85 0.43 -5.36 13.73
N ASP A 86 -0.78 -4.94 13.34
CA ASP A 86 -1.99 -5.78 13.37
C ASP A 86 -2.07 -6.73 12.15
N SER A 87 -1.16 -6.63 11.19
CA SER A 87 -1.17 -7.42 9.95
C SER A 87 -0.37 -8.72 10.08
N ASP A 88 -0.88 -9.79 9.45
CA ASP A 88 -0.17 -11.07 9.35
C ASP A 88 1.11 -10.96 8.50
N PHE A 89 1.26 -9.86 7.74
CA PHE A 89 2.42 -9.59 6.90
C PHE A 89 3.73 -9.58 7.68
N VAL A 90 3.76 -8.97 8.87
CA VAL A 90 4.97 -8.95 9.71
C VAL A 90 5.36 -10.39 10.01
N SER A 91 4.43 -11.21 10.51
CA SER A 91 4.69 -12.62 10.80
C SER A 91 5.16 -13.41 9.57
N SER A 92 4.63 -13.12 8.39
CA SER A 92 5.02 -13.80 7.14
C SER A 92 6.36 -13.34 6.56
N MET A 93 6.69 -12.05 6.61
CA MET A 93 8.00 -11.53 6.24
C MET A 93 9.09 -12.06 7.16
N LEU A 94 8.79 -12.16 8.46
CA LEU A 94 9.68 -12.76 9.46
C LEU A 94 9.93 -14.25 9.18
N MET A 95 8.91 -15.00 8.76
CA MET A 95 9.09 -16.39 8.35
C MET A 95 9.94 -16.53 7.10
N LEU A 96 9.73 -15.70 6.08
CA LEU A 96 10.52 -15.77 4.85
C LEU A 96 12.00 -15.46 5.06
N ASN A 97 12.33 -14.43 5.84
CA ASN A 97 13.73 -14.08 6.08
C ASN A 97 14.47 -15.20 6.85
N ASN A 98 13.80 -15.84 7.80
CA ASN A 98 14.32 -17.01 8.50
C ASN A 98 14.50 -18.24 7.59
N ILE A 99 13.68 -18.37 6.54
CA ILE A 99 13.78 -19.47 5.56
C ILE A 99 14.89 -19.18 4.52
N LEU A 100 15.01 -17.93 4.08
CA LEU A 100 15.88 -17.56 2.96
C LEU A 100 17.30 -17.18 3.38
N ASN A 101 17.59 -17.00 4.68
CA ASN A 101 18.93 -16.70 5.20
C ASN A 101 19.61 -15.54 4.45
N ILE A 102 18.81 -14.53 4.05
CA ILE A 102 19.24 -13.49 3.10
C ILE A 102 20.28 -12.55 3.71
N ASP A 103 20.45 -12.52 5.04
CA ASP A 103 21.37 -11.57 5.67
C ASP A 103 22.25 -12.22 6.74
N ASN A 104 23.57 -12.04 6.61
CA ASN A 104 24.57 -12.37 7.63
C ASN A 104 24.74 -11.21 8.64
N SER A 105 23.76 -10.31 8.73
CA SER A 105 23.79 -9.15 9.61
C SER A 105 23.72 -9.58 11.09
N LYS A 106 24.27 -8.75 11.98
CA LYS A 106 24.28 -9.02 13.45
C LYS A 106 22.93 -8.76 14.13
N ILE A 107 22.00 -8.10 13.45
CA ILE A 107 20.70 -7.70 13.98
C ILE A 107 19.65 -8.54 13.27
N SER A 108 18.70 -9.09 14.01
CA SER A 108 17.66 -9.90 13.37
C SER A 108 16.75 -9.00 12.50
N PRO A 109 16.25 -9.48 11.35
CA PRO A 109 15.29 -8.73 10.53
C PRO A 109 14.04 -8.25 11.29
N THR A 110 13.68 -8.95 12.36
CA THR A 110 12.63 -8.54 13.31
C THR A 110 12.98 -7.26 14.03
N GLU A 111 14.19 -7.19 14.58
CA GLU A 111 14.67 -6.01 15.30
C GLU A 111 14.80 -4.83 14.35
N ASP A 112 15.34 -5.05 13.14
CA ASP A 112 15.42 -4.02 12.11
C ASP A 112 14.04 -3.50 11.71
N PHE A 113 13.05 -4.37 11.51
CA PHE A 113 11.68 -3.96 11.24
C PHE A 113 11.10 -3.08 12.36
N TYR A 114 11.29 -3.47 13.63
CA TYR A 114 10.81 -2.68 14.77
C TYR A 114 11.55 -1.34 14.92
N ILE A 115 12.84 -1.31 14.61
CA ILE A 115 13.63 -0.07 14.57
C ILE A 115 13.10 0.85 13.47
N GLU A 116 12.90 0.34 12.26
CA GLU A 116 12.31 1.11 11.15
C GLU A 116 10.93 1.64 11.51
N LEU A 117 10.06 0.81 12.11
CA LEU A 117 8.71 1.20 12.49
C LEU A 117 8.72 2.33 13.54
N ASN A 118 9.58 2.22 14.55
CA ASN A 118 9.75 3.26 15.57
C ASN A 118 10.33 4.55 14.97
N THR A 119 11.30 4.43 14.06
CA THR A 119 11.91 5.57 13.39
C THR A 119 10.89 6.28 12.50
N PHE A 120 10.05 5.53 11.78
CA PHE A 120 8.92 6.09 11.03
C PHE A 120 7.93 6.81 11.95
N LEU A 121 7.53 6.18 13.07
CA LEU A 121 6.59 6.77 14.01
C LEU A 121 7.08 8.12 14.56
N ILE A 122 8.34 8.17 14.99
CA ILE A 122 8.94 9.32 15.68
C ILE A 122 9.40 10.37 14.66
N GLU A 123 10.20 9.96 13.68
CA GLU A 123 10.95 10.86 12.80
C GLU A 123 10.34 10.98 11.39
N GLY A 124 9.37 10.13 11.03
CA GLY A 124 8.81 10.09 9.68
C GLY A 124 9.76 9.53 8.62
N LYS A 125 10.90 8.95 9.03
CA LYS A 125 11.82 8.30 8.09
C LYS A 125 11.23 6.97 7.64
N ILE A 126 11.28 6.73 6.34
CA ILE A 126 10.68 5.57 5.70
C ILE A 126 11.76 4.50 5.56
N GLY A 127 11.54 3.35 6.19
CA GLY A 127 12.41 2.18 6.12
C GLY A 127 12.03 1.23 4.98
N PHE A 128 12.92 0.30 4.64
CA PHE A 128 12.74 -0.64 3.54
C PHE A 128 11.53 -1.55 3.75
N TYR A 129 11.42 -2.17 4.93
CA TYR A 129 10.35 -3.12 5.23
C TYR A 129 8.99 -2.43 5.30
N PHE A 130 8.97 -1.19 5.80
CA PHE A 130 7.75 -0.38 5.83
C PHE A 130 7.28 -0.05 4.41
N CYS A 131 8.18 0.41 3.52
CA CYS A 131 7.87 0.59 2.11
C CYS A 131 7.30 -0.67 1.45
N TYR A 132 7.94 -1.81 1.69
CA TYR A 132 7.52 -3.10 1.13
C TYR A 132 6.12 -3.50 1.60
N PHE A 133 5.80 -3.28 2.88
CA PHE A 133 4.43 -3.47 3.39
C PHE A 133 3.41 -2.60 2.65
N ILE A 134 3.71 -1.31 2.47
CA ILE A 134 2.79 -0.40 1.79
C ILE A 134 2.57 -0.86 0.34
N LYS A 135 3.63 -1.18 -0.40
CA LYS A 135 3.57 -1.74 -1.77
C LYS A 135 2.63 -2.96 -1.81
N TYR A 136 2.82 -3.92 -0.90
CA TYR A 136 1.99 -5.12 -0.83
C TYR A 136 0.50 -4.83 -0.56
N GLN A 137 0.18 -3.84 0.30
CA GLN A 137 -1.22 -3.51 0.58
C GLN A 137 -1.94 -2.92 -0.64
N ILE A 138 -1.24 -2.12 -1.46
CA ILE A 138 -1.85 -1.39 -2.58
C ILE A 138 -1.74 -2.11 -3.92
N GLU A 139 -1.05 -3.25 -4.01
CA GLU A 139 -0.81 -3.96 -5.29
C GLU A 139 -2.10 -4.29 -6.06
N ASP A 140 -3.20 -4.59 -5.35
CA ASP A 140 -4.51 -4.92 -5.93
C ASP A 140 -5.11 -3.75 -6.72
N VAL A 141 -4.68 -2.51 -6.46
CA VAL A 141 -5.07 -1.33 -7.25
C VAL A 141 -4.66 -1.48 -8.71
N PHE A 142 -3.54 -2.15 -9.00
CA PHE A 142 -3.02 -2.39 -10.35
C PHE A 142 -3.59 -3.64 -11.01
N GLY A 143 -4.03 -4.60 -10.21
CA GLY A 143 -4.76 -5.78 -10.68
C GLY A 143 -6.24 -5.51 -10.99
N TYR A 144 -6.75 -4.31 -10.67
CA TYR A 144 -8.16 -3.99 -10.84
C TYR A 144 -8.53 -3.81 -12.32
N ASP A 145 -9.65 -4.42 -12.72
CA ASP A 145 -10.16 -4.35 -14.09
C ASP A 145 -11.09 -3.13 -14.23
N PHE A 146 -10.56 -2.07 -14.84
CA PHE A 146 -11.28 -0.81 -15.05
C PHE A 146 -12.24 -0.93 -16.24
N SER A 147 -13.38 -0.21 -16.22
CA SER A 147 -14.44 -0.37 -17.22
C SER A 147 -14.02 0.04 -18.64
N ASP A 148 -13.19 1.06 -18.73
CA ASP A 148 -12.50 1.55 -19.92
C ASP A 148 -11.21 2.14 -19.36
N ASN A 149 -10.03 1.76 -19.87
CA ASN A 149 -8.69 1.94 -19.26
C ASN A 149 -8.29 3.39 -18.88
N LYS A 150 -9.22 4.34 -18.98
CA LYS A 150 -9.09 5.77 -18.72
C LYS A 150 -10.04 6.28 -17.62
N VAL A 151 -11.05 5.51 -17.22
CA VAL A 151 -12.06 5.93 -16.25
C VAL A 151 -12.33 4.83 -15.21
N ILE A 152 -12.82 5.25 -14.06
CA ILE A 152 -13.31 4.37 -13.00
C ILE A 152 -14.70 4.83 -12.58
N SER A 153 -15.67 3.93 -12.49
CA SER A 153 -16.98 4.26 -11.91
C SER A 153 -16.89 4.42 -10.40
N LYS A 154 -17.84 5.15 -9.80
CA LYS A 154 -17.93 5.29 -8.35
C LYS A 154 -18.08 3.93 -7.67
N GLU A 155 -18.87 3.03 -8.26
CA GLU A 155 -19.03 1.67 -7.76
C GLU A 155 -17.70 0.91 -7.79
N GLN A 156 -16.94 1.00 -8.88
CA GLN A 156 -15.62 0.37 -8.99
C GLN A 156 -14.63 0.94 -7.95
N TYR A 157 -14.62 2.26 -7.76
CA TYR A 157 -13.82 2.91 -6.73
C TYR A 157 -14.21 2.45 -5.32
N ASP A 158 -15.50 2.45 -5.00
CA ASP A 158 -16.01 2.01 -3.69
C ASP A 158 -15.66 0.53 -3.43
N ASN A 159 -15.76 -0.32 -4.46
CA ASN A 159 -15.34 -1.72 -4.40
C ASN A 159 -13.84 -1.87 -4.17
N LEU A 160 -13.01 -1.09 -4.87
CA LEU A 160 -11.56 -1.08 -4.67
C LEU A 160 -11.19 -0.69 -3.23
N ILE A 161 -11.80 0.39 -2.70
CA ILE A 161 -11.60 0.81 -1.32
C ILE A 161 -12.07 -0.27 -0.34
N ALA A 162 -13.19 -0.93 -0.62
CA ALA A 162 -13.71 -2.01 0.23
C ALA A 162 -12.78 -3.23 0.26
N VAL A 163 -12.16 -3.60 -0.87
CA VAL A 163 -11.15 -4.65 -0.95
C VAL A 163 -9.93 -4.27 -0.11
N LEU A 164 -9.40 -3.06 -0.30
CA LEU A 164 -8.24 -2.58 0.44
C LEU A 164 -8.49 -2.48 1.96
N CYS A 165 -9.73 -2.17 2.36
CA CYS A 165 -10.12 -2.13 3.77
C CYS A 165 -10.27 -3.52 4.42
N ASN A 166 -10.19 -4.61 3.65
CA ASN A 166 -10.15 -5.95 4.21
C ASN A 166 -8.70 -6.39 4.46
N PRO A 167 -8.40 -6.95 5.65
CA PRO A 167 -7.08 -7.51 5.91
C PRO A 167 -6.76 -8.57 4.87
N LYS A 168 -5.72 -8.34 4.06
CA LYS A 168 -5.20 -9.37 3.16
C LYS A 168 -4.56 -10.49 3.98
N LYS A 169 -4.79 -11.73 3.55
CA LYS A 169 -3.91 -12.82 3.96
C LYS A 169 -2.68 -12.75 3.07
N PRO A 170 -1.46 -12.83 3.62
CA PRO A 170 -0.26 -12.91 2.82
C PRO A 170 -0.35 -14.11 1.87
N THR A 171 -0.39 -13.85 0.56
CA THR A 171 -0.29 -14.85 -0.50
C THR A 171 1.02 -14.59 -1.22
N PHE A 172 2.01 -15.44 -0.99
CA PHE A 172 3.28 -15.37 -1.71
C PHE A 172 3.08 -15.84 -3.15
N ASN A 173 2.84 -14.90 -4.05
CA ASN A 173 2.99 -15.14 -5.47
C ASN A 173 4.47 -14.99 -5.84
N SER A 174 5.05 -16.06 -6.38
CA SER A 174 6.46 -16.16 -6.79
C SER A 174 6.86 -15.25 -7.97
N ARG A 175 6.07 -14.24 -8.31
CA ARG A 175 6.33 -13.33 -9.43
C ARG A 175 7.23 -12.15 -9.06
N HIS A 176 7.53 -11.97 -7.77
CA HIS A 176 8.35 -10.87 -7.27
C HIS A 176 9.46 -11.35 -6.30
N LEU A 177 9.86 -12.62 -6.40
CA LEU A 177 11.09 -13.17 -5.81
C LEU A 177 12.14 -13.34 -6.90
#